data_AF-A0A535ULF8-F1
#
_entry.id   AF-A0A535ULF8-F1
#
_cell.length_a   1.000
_cell.length_b   1.000
_cell.length_c   1.000
_cell.angle_alpha   90.00
_cell.angle_beta   90.00
_cell.angle_gamma   90.00
#
_symmetry.space_group_name_H-M   'P 1'
#
loop_
_entity.id
_entity.type
_entity.pdbx_description
1 polymer ?
#
loop_
_entity_poly.entity_id
_entity_poly.type
_entity_poly.pdbx_seq_one_letter_code
_entity_poly.pdbx_strand_id
1 'polypeptide(L)'
;MRMGWRSSFALVVSSALLAVQSCGSNPGNGSQELPIAPPTEFQPVIASTDTSWPSADPSTSPIGPSLDMMIIRSMLYAAGLKHHVNPYLVMGLAWHESGWQASVVSSAGAVGIMQVMPATAAADGPALLHRQVNLYDPGDNIDMGTAILKNNLDRYGNDLAK
;
A
#
# COMPACT_ATOMS: atom_id res chain seq x y z
N MET A 1 13.04 25.54 -48.78
CA MET A 1 13.79 25.86 -47.54
C MET A 1 13.76 24.64 -46.65
N ARG A 2 14.92 24.30 -46.06
CA ARG A 2 15.16 23.20 -45.11
C ARG A 2 14.34 23.46 -43.82
N MET A 3 13.96 22.53 -42.95
CA MET A 3 14.70 21.41 -42.36
C MET A 3 13.71 20.37 -41.81
N GLY A 4 14.08 19.10 -41.92
CA GLY A 4 13.50 18.02 -41.12
C GLY A 4 14.22 17.89 -39.78
N TRP A 5 13.53 17.30 -38.80
CA TRP A 5 14.18 16.73 -37.62
C TRP A 5 13.58 15.34 -37.38
N ARG A 6 14.42 14.32 -37.55
CA ARG A 6 14.18 12.94 -37.14
C ARG A 6 14.85 12.76 -35.79
N SER A 7 14.16 12.19 -34.82
CA SER A 7 14.78 11.65 -33.60
C SER A 7 14.42 10.17 -33.49
N SER A 8 15.41 9.34 -33.77
CA SER A 8 15.41 7.91 -33.52
C SER A 8 16.00 7.66 -32.13
N PHE A 9 15.33 6.87 -31.29
CA PHE A 9 15.96 6.20 -30.15
C PHE A 9 15.59 4.71 -30.23
N ALA A 10 16.55 3.90 -30.66
CA ALA A 10 16.48 2.45 -30.62
C ALA A 10 17.37 1.98 -29.45
N LEU A 11 16.75 1.32 -28.48
CA LEU A 11 17.38 0.79 -27.29
C LEU A 11 17.91 -0.62 -27.62
N VAL A 12 19.23 -0.80 -27.57
CA VAL A 12 19.90 -2.09 -27.80
C VAL A 12 19.95 -2.84 -26.47
N VAL A 13 19.26 -3.97 -26.38
CA VAL A 13 19.40 -4.94 -25.28
C VAL A 13 20.44 -5.98 -25.72
N SER A 14 21.60 -5.98 -25.07
CA SER A 14 22.68 -6.94 -25.31
C SER A 14 22.58 -8.07 -24.28
N SER A 15 22.25 -9.28 -24.75
CA SER A 15 22.31 -10.52 -23.97
C SER A 15 23.57 -11.28 -24.35
N ALA A 16 24.52 -11.40 -23.43
CA ALA A 16 25.72 -12.20 -23.62
C ALA A 16 25.48 -13.65 -23.17
N LEU A 17 25.50 -14.57 -24.13
CA LEU A 17 25.70 -16.01 -23.91
C LEU A 17 27.19 -16.29 -23.75
N LEU A 18 27.55 -17.09 -22.74
CA LEU A 18 28.84 -17.76 -22.68
C LEU A 18 28.61 -19.21 -22.25
N ALA A 19 28.87 -20.12 -23.17
CA ALA A 19 29.06 -21.53 -22.91
C ALA A 19 30.56 -21.81 -22.85
N VAL A 20 31.01 -22.60 -21.88
CA VAL A 20 32.28 -23.33 -21.94
C VAL A 20 32.05 -24.75 -21.42
N GLN A 21 32.45 -25.71 -22.24
CA GLN A 21 32.49 -27.15 -21.96
C GLN A 21 33.93 -27.59 -21.64
N SER A 22 34.04 -28.85 -21.16
CA SER A 22 35.22 -29.75 -21.24
C SER A 22 36.19 -29.66 -20.04
N CYS A 23 36.83 -30.71 -19.50
CA CYS A 23 36.80 -32.18 -19.66
C CYS A 23 37.57 -32.82 -18.48
N GLY A 24 37.20 -34.05 -18.09
CA GLY A 24 38.14 -35.18 -17.93
C GLY A 24 39.04 -35.35 -16.68
N SER A 25 38.95 -36.57 -16.12
CA SER A 25 39.98 -37.43 -15.48
C SER A 25 40.21 -37.40 -13.95
N ASN A 26 39.98 -38.58 -13.35
CA ASN A 26 40.26 -39.06 -11.98
C ASN A 26 41.63 -39.80 -12.02
N PRO A 27 42.50 -39.90 -10.96
CA PRO A 27 42.22 -40.68 -9.74
C PRO A 27 42.94 -40.22 -8.43
N GLY A 28 42.51 -40.69 -7.26
CA GLY A 28 43.40 -40.74 -6.08
C GLY A 28 42.76 -40.63 -4.68
N ASN A 29 42.36 -41.77 -4.14
CA ASN A 29 42.40 -42.19 -2.72
C ASN A 29 42.12 -41.19 -1.57
N GLY A 30 40.99 -41.39 -0.90
CA GLY A 30 40.96 -41.54 0.57
C GLY A 30 40.67 -40.30 1.41
N SER A 31 39.39 -40.02 1.67
CA SER A 31 38.86 -39.57 2.97
C SER A 31 37.34 -39.74 2.97
N GLN A 32 36.80 -40.23 4.08
CA GLN A 32 35.44 -40.72 4.23
C GLN A 32 34.40 -39.59 4.12
N GLU A 33 33.39 -39.75 3.27
CA GLU A 33 32.21 -38.89 3.24
C GLU A 33 30.97 -39.74 3.55
N LEU A 34 30.26 -39.37 4.61
CA LEU A 34 29.08 -40.06 5.12
C LEU A 34 27.96 -40.02 4.05
N PRO A 35 27.15 -41.08 3.87
CA PRO A 35 26.08 -41.04 2.88
C PRO A 35 24.99 -40.06 3.34
N ILE A 36 24.95 -38.87 2.76
CA ILE A 36 23.79 -37.98 2.81
C ILE A 36 22.91 -38.37 1.62
N ALA A 37 21.96 -39.27 1.85
CA ALA A 37 20.87 -39.45 0.89
C ALA A 37 20.01 -38.16 0.90
N PRO A 38 19.59 -37.64 -0.27
CA PRO A 38 18.63 -36.54 -0.30
C PRO A 38 17.33 -36.97 0.39
N PRO A 39 16.64 -36.08 1.13
CA PRO A 39 15.39 -36.45 1.77
C PRO A 39 14.40 -36.90 0.70
N THR A 40 14.03 -38.18 0.78
CA THR A 40 12.96 -38.80 0.02
C THR A 40 11.66 -38.03 0.28
N GLU A 41 11.17 -37.36 -0.76
CA GLU A 41 9.78 -36.93 -1.01
C GLU A 41 9.02 -36.17 0.10
N PHE A 42 8.64 -34.92 -0.20
CA PHE A 42 7.46 -34.29 0.41
C PHE A 42 6.20 -34.98 -0.11
N GLN A 43 5.80 -36.10 0.49
CA GLN A 43 4.47 -36.64 0.21
C GLN A 43 3.41 -35.77 0.90
N PRO A 44 2.39 -35.26 0.19
CA PRO A 44 1.33 -34.51 0.83
C PRO A 44 0.45 -35.51 1.60
N VAL A 45 0.55 -35.50 2.92
CA VAL A 45 -0.44 -36.16 3.78
C VAL A 45 -1.72 -35.31 3.71
N ILE A 46 -2.60 -35.62 2.77
CA ILE A 46 -4.00 -35.20 2.82
C ILE A 46 -4.73 -36.11 3.81
N ALA A 47 -4.47 -35.88 5.10
CA ALA A 47 -5.32 -36.40 6.15
C ALA A 47 -6.62 -35.60 6.14
N SER A 48 -7.70 -36.23 5.68
CA SER A 48 -9.07 -35.74 5.87
C SER A 48 -9.44 -35.89 7.36
N THR A 49 -8.80 -35.13 8.23
CA THR A 49 -9.38 -34.82 9.54
C THR A 49 -10.45 -33.77 9.28
N ASP A 50 -11.68 -34.02 9.72
CA ASP A 50 -12.76 -33.04 9.83
C ASP A 50 -12.23 -31.81 10.58
N THR A 51 -11.61 -30.92 9.83
CA THR A 51 -11.03 -29.69 10.33
C THR A 51 -12.07 -28.65 10.00
N SER A 52 -13.13 -28.62 10.81
CA SER A 52 -13.93 -27.41 10.91
C SER A 52 -12.98 -26.33 11.44
N TRP A 53 -12.34 -25.61 10.53
CA TRP A 53 -11.58 -24.42 10.86
C TRP A 53 -12.49 -23.54 11.72
N PRO A 54 -12.03 -23.07 12.90
CA PRO A 54 -12.84 -22.16 13.68
C PRO A 54 -13.16 -20.99 12.76
N SER A 55 -14.45 -20.83 12.43
CA SER A 55 -14.94 -19.68 11.69
C SER A 55 -14.89 -18.50 12.66
N ALA A 56 -13.69 -18.01 12.93
CA ALA A 56 -13.51 -16.75 13.59
C ALA A 56 -14.02 -15.70 12.61
N ASP A 57 -15.15 -15.10 12.94
CA ASP A 57 -15.65 -13.95 12.21
C ASP A 57 -14.55 -12.87 12.26
N PRO A 58 -13.98 -12.46 11.11
CA PRO A 58 -12.89 -11.48 11.07
C PRO A 58 -13.28 -10.14 11.70
N SER A 59 -14.58 -9.87 11.91
CA SER A 59 -15.07 -8.69 12.61
C SER A 59 -14.96 -8.76 14.15
N THR A 60 -14.71 -9.94 14.73
CA THR A 60 -14.71 -10.14 16.21
C THR A 60 -13.43 -10.76 16.77
N SER A 61 -12.37 -10.88 15.95
CA SER A 61 -11.12 -11.48 16.41
C SER A 61 -10.46 -10.62 17.51
N PRO A 62 -10.26 -11.15 18.74
CA PRO A 62 -9.69 -10.37 19.84
C PRO A 62 -8.17 -10.18 19.74
N ILE A 63 -7.52 -10.84 18.77
CA ILE A 63 -6.05 -10.86 18.63
C ILE A 63 -5.59 -10.08 17.38
N GLY A 64 -6.49 -9.78 16.44
CA GLY A 64 -6.18 -9.08 15.19
C GLY A 64 -6.70 -7.63 15.15
N PRO A 65 -6.22 -6.79 14.21
CA PRO A 65 -6.86 -5.51 13.93
C PRO A 65 -8.30 -5.75 13.47
N SER A 66 -9.23 -4.87 13.85
CA SER A 66 -10.62 -4.98 13.41
C SER A 66 -10.75 -4.82 11.89
N LEU A 67 -11.79 -5.43 11.31
CA LEU A 67 -12.11 -5.27 9.89
C LEU A 67 -12.24 -3.80 9.50
N ASP A 68 -12.89 -2.99 10.33
CA ASP A 68 -13.04 -1.55 10.11
C ASP A 68 -11.68 -0.83 10.01
N MET A 69 -10.74 -1.17 10.90
CA MET A 69 -9.39 -0.62 10.87
C MET A 69 -8.68 -0.97 9.56
N MET A 70 -8.82 -2.21 9.08
CA MET A 70 -8.22 -2.63 7.81
C MET A 70 -8.83 -1.92 6.61
N ILE A 71 -10.15 -1.79 6.59
CA ILE A 71 -10.89 -1.04 5.55
C ILE A 71 -10.42 0.42 5.54
N ILE A 72 -10.42 1.10 6.68
CA ILE A 72 -10.00 2.50 6.78
C ILE A 72 -8.55 2.68 6.30
N ARG A 73 -7.62 1.80 6.70
CA ARG A 73 -6.23 1.84 6.22
C ARG A 73 -6.15 1.71 4.71
N SER A 74 -6.92 0.79 4.12
CA SER A 74 -6.97 0.62 2.67
C SER A 74 -7.54 1.85 1.95
N MET A 75 -8.55 2.50 2.53
CA MET A 75 -9.16 3.72 1.98
C MET A 75 -8.18 4.90 2.04
N LEU A 76 -7.49 5.09 3.18
CA LEU A 76 -6.43 6.09 3.33
C LEU A 76 -5.30 5.87 2.31
N TYR A 77 -4.90 4.62 2.12
CA TYR A 77 -3.87 4.27 1.14
C TYR A 77 -4.32 4.63 -0.29
N ALA A 78 -5.53 4.22 -0.67
CA ALA A 78 -6.12 4.52 -1.96
C ALA A 78 -6.29 6.04 -2.20
N ALA A 79 -6.68 6.79 -1.17
CA ALA A 79 -6.82 8.23 -1.25
C ALA A 79 -5.47 8.94 -1.47
N GLY A 80 -4.41 8.50 -0.78
CA GLY A 80 -3.05 9.01 -1.03
C GLY A 80 -2.64 8.84 -2.48
N LEU A 81 -2.87 7.65 -3.06
CA LEU A 81 -2.60 7.41 -4.47
C LEU A 81 -3.46 8.29 -5.39
N LYS A 82 -4.76 8.42 -5.12
CA LYS A 82 -5.72 9.23 -5.89
C LYS A 82 -5.30 10.69 -5.96
N HIS A 83 -4.84 11.26 -4.85
CA HIS A 83 -4.48 12.68 -4.72
C HIS A 83 -2.99 12.97 -4.95
N HIS A 84 -2.21 11.95 -5.32
CA HIS A 84 -0.75 12.07 -5.48
C HIS A 84 -0.03 12.57 -4.22
N VAL A 85 -0.48 12.11 -3.05
CA VAL A 85 0.17 12.32 -1.75
C VAL A 85 0.76 11.01 -1.28
N ASN A 86 1.93 11.03 -0.62
CA ASN A 86 2.50 9.82 -0.04
C ASN A 86 1.46 9.13 0.88
N PRO A 87 1.03 7.88 0.58
CA PRO A 87 0.01 7.19 1.38
C PRO A 87 0.36 7.06 2.86
N TYR A 88 1.65 6.95 3.20
CA TYR A 88 2.12 6.87 4.58
C TYR A 88 1.99 8.20 5.32
N LEU A 89 2.11 9.33 4.61
CA LEU A 89 1.83 10.65 5.19
C LEU A 89 0.34 10.80 5.51
N VAL A 90 -0.54 10.40 4.57
CA VAL A 90 -1.99 10.42 4.78
C VAL A 90 -2.40 9.54 5.97
N MET A 91 -1.88 8.30 6.02
CA MET A 91 -2.15 7.38 7.13
C MET A 91 -1.64 7.91 8.47
N GLY A 92 -0.42 8.47 8.50
CA GLY A 92 0.18 9.04 9.70
C GLY A 92 -0.60 10.25 10.23
N LEU A 93 -1.02 11.14 9.33
CA LEU A 93 -1.86 12.28 9.68
C LEU A 93 -3.22 11.82 10.22
N ALA A 94 -3.92 10.93 9.51
CA ALA A 94 -5.22 10.42 9.96
C ALA A 94 -5.14 9.69 11.32
N TRP A 95 -4.01 9.04 11.62
CA TRP A 95 -3.76 8.46 12.93
C TRP A 95 -3.62 9.55 14.00
N HIS A 96 -2.88 10.62 13.70
CA HIS A 96 -2.73 11.75 14.61
C HIS A 96 -4.05 12.47 14.89
N GLU A 97 -4.90 12.65 13.88
CA GLU A 97 -6.17 13.37 13.99
C GLU A 97 -7.22 12.62 14.83
N SER A 98 -7.36 11.31 14.64
CA SER A 98 -8.47 10.55 15.25
C SER A 98 -8.13 9.13 15.70
N GLY A 99 -6.90 8.65 15.47
CA GLY A 99 -6.59 7.24 15.62
C GLY A 99 -7.37 6.34 14.65
N TRP A 100 -7.71 6.87 13.45
CA TRP A 100 -8.53 6.20 12.44
C TRP A 100 -9.99 5.93 12.86
N GLN A 101 -10.54 6.72 13.76
CA GLN A 101 -11.92 6.56 14.23
C GLN A 101 -12.88 7.47 13.45
N ALA A 102 -13.86 6.88 12.76
CA ALA A 102 -14.80 7.63 11.92
C ALA A 102 -15.86 8.43 12.70
N SER A 103 -16.12 8.07 13.95
CA SER A 103 -17.16 8.70 14.79
C SER A 103 -16.66 9.87 15.65
N VAL A 104 -15.36 10.22 15.57
CA VAL A 104 -14.78 11.27 16.41
C VAL A 104 -15.26 12.65 15.95
N VAL A 105 -15.75 13.44 16.90
CA VAL A 105 -16.04 14.85 16.70
C VAL A 105 -15.30 15.66 17.77
N SER A 106 -14.47 16.61 17.37
CA SER A 106 -13.75 17.47 18.32
C SER A 106 -14.65 18.50 18.98
N SER A 107 -14.17 19.12 20.05
CA SER A 107 -14.87 20.24 20.71
C SER A 107 -15.08 21.45 19.80
N ALA A 108 -14.21 21.63 18.80
CA ALA A 108 -14.33 22.68 17.78
C ALA A 108 -15.29 22.29 16.63
N GLY A 109 -15.73 21.04 16.57
CA GLY A 109 -16.66 20.53 15.55
C GLY A 109 -15.99 19.91 14.33
N ALA A 110 -14.70 19.56 14.40
CA ALA A 110 -14.03 18.79 13.35
C ALA A 110 -14.53 17.34 13.36
N VAL A 111 -14.74 16.74 12.20
CA VAL A 111 -15.45 15.44 12.06
C VAL A 111 -14.54 14.37 11.47
N GLY A 112 -14.63 13.17 12.04
CA GLY A 112 -14.21 11.91 11.45
C GLY A 112 -12.70 11.67 11.40
N ILE A 113 -12.32 10.80 10.46
CA ILE A 113 -10.99 10.18 10.36
C ILE A 113 -9.87 11.21 10.20
N MET A 114 -10.10 12.23 9.37
CA MET A 114 -9.13 13.29 9.07
C MET A 114 -9.50 14.63 9.73
N GLN A 115 -10.40 14.62 10.72
CA GLN A 115 -10.83 15.80 11.48
C GLN A 115 -11.09 17.02 10.59
N VAL A 116 -11.94 16.84 9.57
CA VAL A 116 -12.29 17.91 8.65
C VAL A 116 -13.38 18.79 9.26
N MET A 117 -13.20 20.11 9.18
CA MET A 117 -14.23 21.06 9.59
C MET A 117 -15.38 21.09 8.55
N PRO A 118 -16.66 21.01 8.96
CA PRO A 118 -17.79 21.06 8.04
C PRO A 118 -17.82 22.33 7.17
N ALA A 119 -17.44 23.48 7.74
CA ALA A 119 -17.34 24.74 6.99
C ALA A 119 -16.28 24.68 5.89
N THR A 120 -15.12 24.08 6.17
CA THR A 120 -14.06 23.86 5.19
C THR A 120 -14.51 22.91 4.09
N ALA A 121 -15.16 21.80 4.45
CA ALA A 121 -15.71 20.87 3.46
C ALA A 121 -16.74 21.50 2.53
N ALA A 122 -17.62 22.36 3.05
CA ALA A 122 -18.60 23.09 2.25
C ALA A 122 -17.95 24.11 1.31
N ALA A 123 -16.89 24.81 1.77
CA ALA A 123 -16.20 25.81 0.97
C ALA A 123 -15.29 25.18 -0.10
N ASP A 124 -14.49 24.18 0.27
CA ASP A 124 -13.42 23.66 -0.57
C ASP A 124 -13.87 22.43 -1.39
N GLY A 125 -14.89 21.68 -0.96
CA GLY A 125 -15.34 20.44 -1.60
C GLY A 125 -15.67 20.60 -3.09
N PRO A 126 -16.47 21.61 -3.49
CA PRO A 126 -16.76 21.85 -4.90
C PRO A 126 -15.52 22.18 -5.74
N ALA A 127 -14.53 22.85 -5.16
CA ALA A 127 -13.30 23.23 -5.86
C ALA A 127 -12.31 22.07 -5.95
N LEU A 128 -12.13 21.31 -4.87
CA LEU A 128 -11.11 20.26 -4.76
C LEU A 128 -11.59 18.89 -5.26
N LEU A 129 -12.89 18.58 -5.11
CA LEU A 129 -13.47 17.27 -5.44
C LEU A 129 -14.58 17.33 -6.48
N HIS A 130 -14.95 18.53 -6.96
CA HIS A 130 -16.04 18.75 -7.92
C HIS A 130 -17.40 18.23 -7.46
N ARG A 131 -17.60 18.13 -6.14
CA ARG A 131 -18.85 17.66 -5.50
C ARG A 131 -18.94 18.16 -4.07
N GLN A 132 -20.15 18.09 -3.51
CA GLN A 132 -20.33 18.20 -2.06
C GLN A 132 -19.95 16.87 -1.40
N VAL A 133 -19.50 16.93 -0.14
CA VAL A 133 -19.05 15.77 0.64
C VAL A 133 -19.87 15.62 1.90
N ASN A 134 -20.14 14.37 2.29
CA ASN A 134 -20.73 14.03 3.58
C ASN A 134 -19.63 13.56 4.54
N LEU A 135 -19.20 14.42 5.48
CA LEU A 135 -18.10 14.09 6.39
C LEU A 135 -18.38 12.94 7.37
N TYR A 136 -19.64 12.50 7.51
CA TYR A 136 -20.01 11.33 8.30
C TYR A 136 -19.86 10.02 7.52
N ASP A 137 -19.70 10.09 6.19
CA ASP A 137 -19.25 8.96 5.39
C ASP A 137 -17.70 8.88 5.47
N PRO A 138 -17.12 7.74 5.89
CA PRO A 138 -15.68 7.58 6.01
C PRO A 138 -14.92 7.85 4.70
N GLY A 139 -15.49 7.47 3.56
CA GLY A 139 -14.86 7.65 2.26
C GLY A 139 -14.78 9.11 1.87
N ASP A 140 -15.89 9.84 2.01
CA ASP A 140 -15.95 11.28 1.79
C ASP A 140 -15.04 12.05 2.75
N ASN A 141 -14.98 11.65 4.02
CA ASN A 141 -14.09 12.26 5.00
C ASN A 141 -12.62 12.13 4.61
N ILE A 142 -12.20 10.91 4.25
CA ILE A 142 -10.84 10.61 3.81
C ILE A 142 -10.50 11.33 2.49
N ASP A 143 -11.42 11.31 1.52
CA ASP A 143 -11.24 11.94 0.22
C ASP A 143 -11.06 13.46 0.37
N MET A 144 -11.91 14.08 1.20
CA MET A 144 -11.85 15.51 1.49
C MET A 144 -10.59 15.89 2.26
N GLY A 145 -10.26 15.18 3.34
CA GLY A 145 -9.06 15.46 4.13
C GLY A 145 -7.77 15.30 3.31
N THR A 146 -7.71 14.30 2.44
CA THR A 146 -6.54 14.09 1.57
C THR A 146 -6.44 15.17 0.49
N ALA A 147 -7.56 15.61 -0.09
CA ALA A 147 -7.57 16.71 -1.06
C ALA A 147 -7.12 18.04 -0.43
N ILE A 148 -7.56 18.33 0.80
CA ILE A 148 -7.09 19.50 1.56
C ILE A 148 -5.59 19.41 1.81
N LEU A 149 -5.10 18.25 2.27
CA LEU A 149 -3.67 18.01 2.49
C LEU A 149 -2.86 18.25 1.21
N LYS A 150 -3.30 17.72 0.07
CA LYS A 150 -2.65 17.95 -1.23
C LYS A 150 -2.59 19.43 -1.58
N ASN A 151 -3.72 20.12 -1.45
CA ASN A 151 -3.81 21.55 -1.72
C ASN A 151 -2.89 22.38 -0.81
N ASN A 152 -2.74 22.00 0.46
CA ASN A 152 -1.78 22.65 1.37
C ASN A 152 -0.32 22.38 0.96
N LEU A 153 0.02 21.12 0.65
CA LEU A 153 1.35 20.77 0.15
C LEU A 153 1.70 21.57 -1.11
N ASP A 154 0.76 21.73 -2.03
CA ASP A 154 0.97 22.54 -3.24
C ASP A 154 1.20 24.03 -2.91
N ARG A 155 0.40 24.59 -2.00
CA ARG A 155 0.52 25.98 -1.55
C ARG A 155 1.85 26.27 -0.87
N TYR A 156 2.40 25.30 -0.14
CA TYR A 156 3.65 25.45 0.60
C TYR A 156 4.86 24.81 -0.08
N GLY A 157 4.74 24.39 -1.34
CA GLY A 157 5.87 23.86 -2.11
C GLY A 157 6.43 22.54 -1.57
N ASN A 158 5.56 21.69 -1.01
CA ASN A 158 5.88 20.42 -0.34
C ASN A 158 6.77 20.55 0.92
N ASP A 159 6.76 21.71 1.56
CA ASP A 159 7.32 21.88 2.91
C ASP A 159 6.37 21.26 3.94
N LEU A 160 6.78 20.15 4.55
CA LEU A 160 5.96 19.42 5.54
C LEU A 160 5.81 20.15 6.88
N ALA A 161 6.58 21.23 7.11
CA ALA A 161 6.57 21.97 8.37
C ALA A 161 5.62 23.20 8.35
N LYS A 162 4.87 23.42 7.25
CA LYS A 162 4.00 24.59 7.05
C LYS A 162 2.58 24.18 6.69
#